data_AF-A0A3D4W411-F1
#
_entry.id   AF-A0A3D4W411-F1
#
_cell.length_a   1.000
_cell.length_b   1.000
_cell.length_c   1.000
_cell.angle_alpha   90.00
_cell.angle_beta   90.00
_cell.angle_gamma   90.00
#
_symmetry.space_group_name_H-M   'P 1'
#
loop_
_entity.id
_entity.type
_entity.pdbx_description
1 polymer ?
#
loop_
_entity_poly.entity_id
_entity_poly.type
_entity_poly.pdbx_seq_one_letter_code
_entity_poly.pdbx_strand_id
1 'polypeptide(L)'
;MKRRDFCKALACSAALAPGLTLPRAEAAAKNQTVGRAVPSGKYSLSFRSELSQMDIEHEYYYSDSFFAHSSLQYDHQLALATLGMVGAAFNTWASEAKYWANGDVGRENSLDAAYTKLGYGDAKYRYYDIDVGKAGDFVGWSTARKTITLNGRRTTIVALILRGGGYGGEWVSNLHTGAGHAHSGFIIPVNEVFTDLKNYLAAAQKAGELGLVKLWMGGYSRGAAVANLLAARLNKELSGLAREDVFVYTFATPVALGPQDYPNLQQDYDNNHNADGTLKESWGESNIFNIVSSGDIVPCLMPEEWGYHRNGNDRFLPSTRNEEELNDLNEMGRNDFGPVPLDFSWLATNEETHELMLKMEEYFISRENYHENYEAALMDMVQCTFIRSEEEVTENKILDDGEVIQRLRTLTHLKNMDYWKISHAVWAASTMSRAVLKRVDTGSIPIRAQQIVVPVLAVGLCYGLESEAVSLIAKYILMFVSMRSAPDNAIRAAFCHHFENYTALMEYYAPSEHCMEATTRT
;
A
#
# COMPACT_ATOMS: atom_id res chain seq x y z
N MET A 1 32.81 37.10 38.74
CA MET A 1 31.41 37.32 38.33
C MET A 1 31.03 38.74 38.73
N LYS A 2 31.38 39.77 37.95
CA LYS A 2 30.85 40.27 36.66
C LYS A 2 29.64 41.20 36.84
N ARG A 3 29.98 42.50 36.76
CA ARG A 3 29.18 43.72 36.72
C ARG A 3 28.62 43.95 35.31
N ARG A 4 27.44 44.59 35.28
CA ARG A 4 27.01 45.67 34.37
C ARG A 4 26.51 45.33 32.95
N ASP A 5 25.27 45.79 32.76
CA ASP A 5 24.81 46.67 31.69
C ASP A 5 24.73 46.09 30.26
N PHE A 6 23.51 45.69 29.86
CA PHE A 6 22.91 46.19 28.62
C PHE A 6 21.38 45.96 28.59
N CYS A 7 20.66 46.80 29.34
CA CYS A 7 19.22 47.02 29.17
C CYS A 7 19.00 48.52 29.34
N LYS A 8 18.30 49.14 28.38
CA LYS A 8 17.83 50.55 28.29
C LYS A 8 18.64 51.48 27.37
N ALA A 9 18.21 51.53 26.11
CA ALA A 9 18.11 52.70 25.23
C ALA A 9 17.62 52.15 23.87
N LEU A 10 16.34 52.19 23.50
CA LEU A 10 15.51 53.36 23.27
C LEU A 10 14.05 52.98 23.55
N ALA A 11 13.46 53.60 24.57
CA ALA A 11 12.05 53.94 24.53
C ALA A 11 11.96 55.40 24.06
N CYS A 12 10.84 55.71 23.41
CA CYS A 12 10.36 57.04 23.02
C CYS A 12 10.79 57.54 21.63
N SER A 13 10.04 57.13 20.61
CA SER A 13 9.34 58.08 19.71
C SER A 13 8.24 57.34 18.95
N ALA A 14 7.09 58.01 18.79
CA ALA A 14 5.87 57.60 18.09
C ALA A 14 4.89 56.66 18.83
N ALA A 15 4.21 57.24 19.83
CA ALA A 15 2.77 57.02 19.95
C ALA A 15 2.09 57.72 18.75
N LEU A 16 1.66 56.94 17.75
CA LEU A 16 0.73 57.35 16.71
C LEU A 16 -0.23 56.17 16.43
N ALA A 17 -1.51 56.41 16.75
CA ALA A 17 -2.73 55.74 16.29
C ALA A 17 -2.89 54.21 16.49
N PRO A 18 -3.88 53.75 17.29
CA PRO A 18 -4.39 52.38 17.17
C PRO A 18 -5.23 52.28 15.88
N GLY A 19 -4.71 51.52 14.93
CA GLY A 19 -5.41 51.20 13.68
C GLY A 19 -4.70 51.75 12.46
N LEU A 20 -3.85 50.91 11.84
CA LEU A 20 -3.49 50.88 10.40
C LEU A 20 -2.16 50.13 10.15
N THR A 21 -1.90 49.01 10.82
CA THR A 21 -0.77 48.12 10.46
C THR A 21 -1.12 46.63 10.67
N LEU A 22 -2.23 46.17 10.08
CA LEU A 22 -2.61 44.75 10.03
C LEU A 22 -3.20 44.27 8.68
N PRO A 23 -3.85 45.09 7.82
CA PRO A 23 -4.48 44.56 6.61
C PRO A 23 -3.49 44.02 5.58
N ARG A 24 -2.30 44.62 5.46
CA ARG A 24 -1.34 44.28 4.40
C ARG A 24 -0.52 43.03 4.72
N ALA A 25 -0.21 42.78 5.99
CA ALA A 25 0.45 41.56 6.44
C ALA A 25 -0.52 40.36 6.43
N GLU A 26 -1.77 40.56 6.87
CA GLU A 26 -2.81 39.55 6.74
C GLU A 26 -3.18 39.28 5.27
N ALA A 27 -3.26 40.30 4.41
CA ALA A 27 -3.49 40.11 2.97
C ALA A 27 -2.29 39.45 2.26
N ALA A 28 -1.05 39.76 2.68
CA ALA A 28 0.14 39.09 2.15
C ALA A 28 0.22 37.62 2.59
N ALA A 29 -0.13 37.31 3.85
CA ALA A 29 -0.23 35.94 4.35
C ALA A 29 -1.33 35.15 3.61
N LYS A 30 -2.50 35.76 3.36
CA LYS A 30 -3.60 35.15 2.58
C LYS A 30 -3.23 34.85 1.13
N ASN A 31 -2.26 35.57 0.56
CA ASN A 31 -1.76 35.38 -0.81
C ASN A 31 -0.54 34.46 -0.90
N GLN A 32 -0.01 33.95 0.22
CA GLN A 32 1.14 33.07 0.19
C GLN A 32 0.75 31.73 -0.48
N THR A 33 1.43 31.40 -1.57
CA THR A 33 1.25 30.12 -2.28
C THR A 33 2.13 29.06 -1.65
N VAL A 34 1.53 27.93 -1.25
CA VAL A 34 2.28 26.72 -0.88
C VAL A 34 2.61 25.95 -2.16
N GLY A 35 3.84 25.42 -2.24
CA GLY A 35 4.32 24.72 -3.43
C GLY A 35 4.48 25.65 -4.64
N ARG A 36 4.63 25.05 -5.81
CA ARG A 36 4.77 25.75 -7.10
C ARG A 36 4.27 24.90 -8.25
N ALA A 37 3.90 25.56 -9.34
CA ALA A 37 3.71 24.87 -10.61
C ALA A 37 5.04 24.30 -11.12
N VAL A 38 4.97 23.22 -11.87
CA VAL A 38 6.12 22.59 -12.51
C VAL A 38 5.86 22.40 -14.01
N PRO A 39 6.90 22.48 -14.88
CA PRO A 39 6.71 22.25 -16.30
C PRO A 39 6.26 20.81 -16.58
N SER A 40 5.49 20.60 -17.63
CA SER A 40 5.19 19.25 -18.10
C SER A 40 6.49 18.56 -18.55
N GLY A 41 6.69 17.31 -18.16
CA GLY A 41 7.90 16.57 -18.54
C GLY A 41 8.03 15.25 -17.81
N LYS A 42 9.11 14.52 -18.11
CA LYS A 42 9.51 13.33 -17.37
C LYS A 42 10.20 13.72 -16.08
N TYR A 43 9.83 13.05 -15.00
CA TYR A 43 10.43 13.19 -13.68
C TYR A 43 10.86 11.80 -13.21
N SER A 44 12.14 11.65 -12.91
CA SER A 44 12.65 10.47 -12.21
C SER A 44 12.09 10.44 -10.79
N LEU A 45 11.36 9.39 -10.44
CA LEU A 45 10.84 9.13 -9.09
C LEU A 45 11.47 7.83 -8.57
N SER A 46 11.90 7.84 -7.31
CA SER A 46 12.53 6.68 -6.67
C SER A 46 11.47 5.82 -5.99
N PHE A 47 11.65 4.50 -6.02
CA PHE A 47 10.82 3.55 -5.26
C PHE A 47 11.66 2.37 -4.78
N ARG A 48 11.15 1.68 -3.76
CA ARG A 48 11.76 0.44 -3.25
C ARG A 48 11.44 -0.72 -4.19
N SER A 49 12.47 -1.34 -4.74
CA SER A 49 12.38 -2.59 -5.50
C SER A 49 12.63 -3.78 -4.58
N GLU A 50 11.61 -4.62 -4.38
CA GLU A 50 11.81 -5.91 -3.70
C GLU A 50 12.65 -6.84 -4.58
N LEU A 51 12.43 -6.82 -5.91
CA LEU A 51 13.14 -7.65 -6.87
C LEU A 51 14.66 -7.41 -6.87
N SER A 52 15.05 -6.13 -6.93
CA SER A 52 16.46 -5.71 -6.95
C SER A 52 17.03 -5.51 -5.56
N GLN A 53 16.21 -5.58 -4.51
CA GLN A 53 16.61 -5.37 -3.12
C GLN A 53 17.35 -4.05 -2.91
N MET A 54 16.79 -2.96 -3.47
CA MET A 54 17.33 -1.60 -3.36
C MET A 54 16.28 -0.56 -3.73
N ASP A 55 16.58 0.71 -3.46
CA ASP A 55 15.83 1.83 -4.04
C ASP A 55 16.30 2.06 -5.48
N ILE A 56 15.38 2.09 -6.44
CA ILE A 56 15.64 2.35 -7.86
C ILE A 56 14.84 3.55 -8.34
N GLU A 57 15.22 4.11 -9.48
CA GLU A 57 14.53 5.25 -10.10
C GLU A 57 13.84 4.83 -11.40
N HIS A 58 12.68 5.42 -11.67
CA HIS A 58 11.98 5.31 -12.96
C HIS A 58 11.39 6.65 -13.38
N GLU A 59 11.33 6.92 -14.68
CA GLU A 59 10.83 8.20 -15.20
C GLU A 59 9.32 8.15 -15.46
N TYR A 60 8.57 9.06 -14.84
CA TYR A 60 7.13 9.21 -15.09
C TYR A 60 6.85 10.58 -15.70
N TYR A 61 5.97 10.63 -16.71
CA TYR A 61 5.51 11.90 -17.24
C TYR A 61 4.52 12.55 -16.27
N TYR A 62 4.76 13.82 -15.91
CA TYR A 62 3.89 14.59 -15.04
C TYR A 62 3.53 15.94 -15.64
N SER A 63 2.28 16.37 -15.45
CA SER A 63 1.84 17.73 -15.72
C SER A 63 0.79 18.20 -14.71
N ASP A 64 0.86 19.48 -14.34
CA ASP A 64 -0.19 20.15 -13.59
C ASP A 64 -1.53 20.21 -14.35
N SER A 65 -1.50 20.07 -15.69
CA SER A 65 -2.70 20.11 -16.51
C SER A 65 -3.59 18.87 -16.36
N PHE A 66 -3.10 17.78 -15.78
CA PHE A 66 -3.93 16.61 -15.47
C PHE A 66 -5.13 16.98 -14.57
N PHE A 67 -5.00 18.00 -13.74
CA PHE A 67 -6.08 18.44 -12.85
C PHE A 67 -7.04 19.44 -13.50
N ALA A 68 -6.81 19.79 -14.77
CA ALA A 68 -7.62 20.77 -15.50
C ALA A 68 -8.93 20.17 -16.05
N HIS A 69 -8.96 18.85 -16.27
CA HIS A 69 -10.16 18.13 -16.70
C HIS A 69 -10.92 17.52 -15.51
N SER A 70 -12.02 16.83 -15.81
CA SER A 70 -12.81 16.10 -14.81
C SER A 70 -12.12 14.79 -14.44
N SER A 71 -12.16 14.42 -13.17
CA SER A 71 -11.70 13.11 -12.69
C SER A 71 -12.60 11.95 -13.12
N LEU A 72 -13.79 12.21 -13.69
CA LEU A 72 -14.68 11.18 -14.22
C LEU A 72 -14.15 10.53 -15.52
N GLN A 73 -13.06 11.05 -16.07
CA GLN A 73 -12.40 10.54 -17.26
C GLN A 73 -11.10 9.84 -16.86
N TYR A 74 -10.91 8.61 -17.31
CA TYR A 74 -9.66 7.89 -17.14
C TYR A 74 -8.54 8.61 -17.92
N ASP A 75 -7.52 9.07 -17.21
CA ASP A 75 -6.28 9.58 -17.78
C ASP A 75 -5.15 8.59 -17.44
N HIS A 76 -4.68 7.90 -18.48
CA HIS A 76 -3.63 6.90 -18.34
C HIS A 76 -2.28 7.48 -17.95
N GLN A 77 -1.96 8.70 -18.39
CA GLN A 77 -0.71 9.37 -18.00
C GLN A 77 -0.77 9.84 -16.55
N LEU A 78 -1.94 10.31 -16.08
CA LEU A 78 -2.14 10.57 -14.66
C LEU A 78 -2.11 9.27 -13.84
N ALA A 79 -2.62 8.15 -14.36
CA ALA A 79 -2.51 6.84 -13.72
C ALA A 79 -1.03 6.45 -13.56
N LEU A 80 -0.22 6.50 -14.62
CA LEU A 80 1.24 6.26 -14.55
C LEU A 80 1.94 7.20 -13.56
N ALA A 81 1.63 8.50 -13.59
CA ALA A 81 2.17 9.44 -12.60
C ALA A 81 1.75 9.09 -11.16
N THR A 82 0.52 8.59 -10.97
CA THR A 82 0.05 8.12 -9.67
C THR A 82 0.79 6.85 -9.24
N LEU A 83 1.05 5.94 -10.18
CA LEU A 83 1.85 4.73 -9.94
C LEU A 83 3.25 5.11 -9.41
N GLY A 84 3.92 6.05 -10.07
CA GLY A 84 5.21 6.57 -9.58
C GLY A 84 5.14 7.20 -8.18
N MET A 85 4.08 7.94 -7.87
CA MET A 85 3.87 8.50 -6.53
C MET A 85 3.62 7.43 -5.46
N VAL A 86 2.83 6.40 -5.74
CA VAL A 86 2.57 5.33 -4.76
C VAL A 86 3.79 4.44 -4.55
N GLY A 87 4.61 4.22 -5.58
CA GLY A 87 5.92 3.56 -5.45
C GLY A 87 6.88 4.37 -4.59
N ALA A 88 6.93 5.70 -4.79
CA ALA A 88 7.70 6.58 -3.94
C ALA A 88 7.22 6.60 -2.47
N ALA A 89 5.94 6.30 -2.23
CA ALA A 89 5.37 6.21 -0.90
C ALA A 89 5.72 4.91 -0.16
N PHE A 90 6.38 3.95 -0.79
CA PHE A 90 6.90 2.77 -0.09
C PHE A 90 7.94 3.18 0.95
N ASN A 91 8.12 2.37 1.99
CA ASN A 91 9.30 2.54 2.82
C ASN A 91 10.55 2.34 1.97
N THR A 92 11.53 3.23 2.11
CA THR A 92 12.81 3.07 1.40
C THR A 92 13.49 1.76 1.76
N TRP A 93 14.19 1.15 0.80
CA TRP A 93 15.03 -0.01 1.06
C TRP A 93 16.12 0.34 2.08
N ALA A 94 16.72 1.52 1.99
CA ALA A 94 17.75 1.98 2.94
C ALA A 94 17.27 1.94 4.42
N SER A 95 15.98 2.15 4.67
CA SER A 95 15.40 2.12 6.02
C SER A 95 15.32 0.71 6.64
N GLU A 96 15.50 -0.37 5.86
CA GLU A 96 15.57 -1.76 6.36
C GLU A 96 16.60 -1.94 7.46
N ALA A 97 17.73 -1.23 7.37
CA ALA A 97 18.80 -1.28 8.36
C ALA A 97 18.36 -0.75 9.75
N LYS A 98 17.19 -0.14 9.84
CA LYS A 98 16.55 0.40 11.05
C LYS A 98 15.10 -0.09 11.20
N TYR A 99 14.83 -1.33 10.78
CA TYR A 99 13.49 -1.93 10.76
C TYR A 99 12.69 -1.73 12.06
N TRP A 100 13.34 -1.99 13.22
CA TRP A 100 12.75 -1.94 14.56
C TRP A 100 12.58 -0.52 15.14
N ALA A 101 13.23 0.49 14.52
CA ALA A 101 13.37 1.80 15.12
C ALA A 101 12.08 2.61 15.02
N ASN A 102 11.75 3.37 16.07
CA ASN A 102 10.75 4.44 15.98
C ASN A 102 11.46 5.78 15.71
N GLY A 103 10.77 6.72 15.10
CA GLY A 103 11.27 8.01 14.66
C GLY A 103 11.65 8.07 13.18
N ASP A 104 12.18 9.22 12.77
CA ASP A 104 12.66 9.47 11.42
C ASP A 104 13.96 8.67 11.15
N VAL A 105 13.83 7.68 10.29
CA VAL A 105 14.94 6.87 9.76
C VAL A 105 14.93 6.87 8.22
N GLY A 106 14.28 7.86 7.61
CA GLY A 106 14.23 8.04 6.17
C GLY A 106 13.29 7.10 5.42
N ARG A 107 12.19 6.65 6.04
CA ARG A 107 11.22 5.74 5.40
C ARG A 107 10.46 6.43 4.27
N GLU A 108 10.18 7.70 4.44
CA GLU A 108 9.42 8.56 3.52
C GLU A 108 10.30 9.29 2.48
N ASN A 109 11.63 9.11 2.51
CA ASN A 109 12.55 9.95 1.74
C ASN A 109 12.27 9.97 0.24
N SER A 110 11.89 8.84 -0.35
CA SER A 110 11.52 8.76 -1.77
C SER A 110 10.29 9.63 -2.08
N LEU A 111 9.28 9.60 -1.21
CA LEU A 111 8.07 10.40 -1.35
C LEU A 111 8.31 11.88 -1.13
N ASP A 112 9.14 12.25 -0.15
CA ASP A 112 9.52 13.64 0.10
C ASP A 112 10.27 14.25 -1.09
N ALA A 113 11.19 13.47 -1.67
CA ALA A 113 11.88 13.83 -2.90
C ALA A 113 10.90 13.97 -4.08
N ALA A 114 9.94 13.05 -4.22
CA ALA A 114 8.91 13.12 -5.26
C ALA A 114 8.03 14.37 -5.12
N TYR A 115 7.54 14.68 -3.91
CA TYR A 115 6.77 15.90 -3.66
C TYR A 115 7.58 17.16 -4.00
N THR A 116 8.85 17.21 -3.59
CA THR A 116 9.73 18.34 -3.91
C THR A 116 9.93 18.48 -5.43
N LYS A 117 10.20 17.38 -6.14
CA LYS A 117 10.36 17.35 -7.61
C LYS A 117 9.10 17.85 -8.33
N LEU A 118 7.92 17.41 -7.88
CA LEU A 118 6.62 17.79 -8.44
C LEU A 118 6.05 19.11 -7.89
N GLY A 119 6.82 19.85 -7.10
CA GLY A 119 6.49 21.19 -6.62
C GLY A 119 5.43 21.23 -5.50
N TYR A 120 5.17 20.11 -4.84
CA TYR A 120 4.34 20.06 -3.63
C TYR A 120 5.11 20.54 -2.42
N GLY A 121 4.40 21.11 -1.45
CA GLY A 121 4.93 21.49 -0.15
C GLY A 121 3.91 21.19 0.96
N ASP A 122 4.25 21.60 2.19
CA ASP A 122 3.43 21.34 3.38
C ASP A 122 3.08 19.84 3.53
N ALA A 123 4.09 19.00 3.31
CA ALA A 123 3.97 17.56 3.43
C ALA A 123 3.77 17.16 4.90
N LYS A 124 2.95 16.13 5.12
CA LYS A 124 2.75 15.43 6.38
C LYS A 124 2.82 13.94 6.10
N TYR A 125 3.46 13.20 6.99
CA TYR A 125 3.62 11.76 6.92
C TYR A 125 3.03 11.14 8.19
N ARG A 126 2.34 10.02 8.03
CA ARG A 126 1.72 9.25 9.13
C ARG A 126 2.18 7.82 9.06
N TYR A 127 2.56 7.29 10.23
CA TYR A 127 3.08 5.93 10.40
C TYR A 127 4.39 5.63 9.64
N TYR A 128 5.14 6.65 9.19
CA TYR A 128 6.52 6.49 8.71
C TYR A 128 7.56 6.49 9.85
N ASP A 129 7.14 6.88 11.05
CA ASP A 129 7.96 7.05 12.25
C ASP A 129 7.80 5.91 13.26
N ILE A 130 7.24 4.78 12.85
CA ILE A 130 7.02 3.62 13.73
C ILE A 130 7.85 2.41 13.28
N ASP A 131 8.10 1.51 14.22
CA ASP A 131 8.64 0.17 13.96
C ASP A 131 7.85 -0.52 12.83
N VAL A 132 8.56 -0.97 11.79
CA VAL A 132 7.98 -1.62 10.61
C VAL A 132 7.36 -2.97 10.96
N GLY A 133 7.82 -3.62 12.04
CA GLY A 133 7.26 -4.89 12.53
C GLY A 133 5.98 -4.71 13.34
N LYS A 134 5.56 -3.47 13.63
CA LYS A 134 4.34 -3.20 14.39
C LYS A 134 3.12 -3.58 13.56
N ALA A 135 2.37 -4.57 14.05
CA ALA A 135 1.10 -4.95 13.46
C ALA A 135 -0.05 -4.08 13.99
N GLY A 136 -1.10 -3.96 13.17
CA GLY A 136 -2.35 -3.31 13.54
C GLY A 136 -3.18 -2.94 12.32
N ASP A 137 -4.44 -2.58 12.56
CA ASP A 137 -5.37 -2.12 11.53
C ASP A 137 -5.15 -0.64 11.19
N PHE A 138 -3.96 -0.31 10.70
CA PHE A 138 -3.58 1.02 10.23
C PHE A 138 -2.90 0.95 8.87
N VAL A 139 -2.72 2.09 8.22
CA VAL A 139 -1.99 2.21 6.95
C VAL A 139 -1.06 3.41 7.03
N GLY A 140 0.10 3.39 6.40
CA GLY A 140 0.90 4.61 6.20
C GLY A 140 0.27 5.53 5.15
N TRP A 141 0.26 6.85 5.37
CA TRP A 141 -0.14 7.81 4.33
C TRP A 141 0.57 9.15 4.45
N SER A 142 0.46 9.94 3.39
CA SER A 142 0.94 11.31 3.36
C SER A 142 -0.08 12.27 2.75
N THR A 143 0.02 13.52 3.15
CA THR A 143 -0.66 14.64 2.48
C THR A 143 0.33 15.72 2.13
N ALA A 144 0.27 16.25 0.90
CA ALA A 144 1.00 17.45 0.50
C ALA A 144 0.13 18.30 -0.41
N ARG A 145 0.45 19.58 -0.58
CA ARG A 145 -0.32 20.45 -1.48
C ARG A 145 0.54 21.40 -2.28
N LYS A 146 -0.02 21.85 -3.40
CA LYS A 146 0.45 23.06 -4.10
C LYS A 146 -0.72 23.91 -4.53
N THR A 147 -0.51 25.22 -4.61
CA THR A 147 -1.53 26.16 -5.07
C THR A 147 -1.03 26.89 -6.29
N ILE A 148 -1.74 26.71 -7.40
CA ILE A 148 -1.35 27.20 -8.72
C ILE A 148 -2.53 27.92 -9.39
N THR A 149 -2.26 28.62 -10.49
CA THR A 149 -3.32 29.09 -11.39
C THR A 149 -3.58 28.02 -12.43
N LEU A 150 -4.76 27.40 -12.38
CA LEU A 150 -5.19 26.36 -13.31
C LEU A 150 -6.48 26.83 -14.00
N ASN A 151 -6.53 26.78 -15.33
CA ASN A 151 -7.63 27.33 -16.13
C ASN A 151 -8.03 28.78 -15.73
N GLY A 152 -7.04 29.62 -15.42
CA GLY A 152 -7.25 31.01 -14.99
C GLY A 152 -7.79 31.18 -13.56
N ARG A 153 -7.96 30.09 -12.79
CA ARG A 153 -8.48 30.09 -11.42
C ARG A 153 -7.42 29.63 -10.42
N ARG A 154 -7.37 30.28 -9.25
CA ARG A 154 -6.59 29.79 -8.11
C ARG A 154 -7.10 28.40 -7.70
N THR A 155 -6.23 27.41 -7.76
CA THR A 155 -6.54 26.01 -7.50
C THR A 155 -5.49 25.41 -6.59
N THR A 156 -5.90 24.81 -5.47
CA THR A 156 -5.05 23.99 -4.61
C THR A 156 -5.22 22.52 -5.00
N ILE A 157 -4.14 21.89 -5.43
CA ILE A 157 -4.07 20.44 -5.64
C ILE A 157 -3.50 19.84 -4.36
N VAL A 158 -4.24 18.93 -3.75
CA VAL A 158 -3.84 18.16 -2.57
C VAL A 158 -3.54 16.74 -3.03
N ALA A 159 -2.32 16.27 -2.80
CA ALA A 159 -1.94 14.88 -2.97
C ALA A 159 -2.18 14.14 -1.65
N LEU A 160 -2.90 13.02 -1.70
CA LEU A 160 -3.09 12.07 -0.61
C LEU A 160 -2.63 10.69 -1.09
N ILE A 161 -1.46 10.25 -0.66
CA ILE A 161 -0.84 9.02 -1.15
C ILE A 161 -0.75 8.03 0.00
N LEU A 162 -1.27 6.82 -0.21
CA LEU A 162 -1.30 5.76 0.79
C LEU A 162 -0.20 4.73 0.48
N ARG A 163 0.58 4.37 1.50
CA ARG A 163 1.72 3.46 1.40
C ARG A 163 1.25 2.05 1.05
N GLY A 164 1.94 1.45 0.08
CA GLY A 164 1.62 0.13 -0.44
C GLY A 164 2.77 -0.89 -0.49
N GLY A 165 3.96 -0.53 0.01
CA GLY A 165 5.14 -1.40 0.00
C GLY A 165 6.10 -1.10 1.14
N GLY A 166 6.90 -2.10 1.52
CA GLY A 166 7.87 -2.02 2.62
C GLY A 166 7.27 -1.81 4.02
N TYR A 167 5.96 -1.99 4.21
CA TYR A 167 5.22 -1.63 5.42
C TYR A 167 5.11 -2.73 6.50
N GLY A 168 5.69 -3.91 6.25
CA GLY A 168 5.84 -4.98 7.23
C GLY A 168 4.55 -5.38 7.96
N GLY A 169 4.51 -5.16 9.27
CA GLY A 169 3.44 -5.58 10.17
C GLY A 169 2.04 -5.07 9.82
N GLU A 170 1.92 -3.98 9.06
CA GLU A 170 0.63 -3.54 8.48
C GLU A 170 -0.02 -4.63 7.61
N TRP A 171 0.79 -5.48 6.97
CA TRP A 171 0.29 -6.55 6.09
C TRP A 171 -0.53 -7.60 6.85
N VAL A 172 -0.30 -7.77 8.15
CA VAL A 172 -1.08 -8.69 9.01
C VAL A 172 -2.58 -8.39 8.90
N SER A 173 -2.93 -7.11 8.82
CA SER A 173 -4.31 -6.65 8.74
C SER A 173 -4.93 -6.94 7.37
N ASN A 174 -4.19 -7.36 6.34
CA ASN A 174 -4.75 -7.85 5.08
C ASN A 174 -5.43 -9.23 5.22
N LEU A 175 -5.21 -9.91 6.35
CA LEU A 175 -5.87 -11.17 6.70
C LEU A 175 -7.05 -10.94 7.65
N HIS A 176 -7.29 -9.72 8.10
CA HIS A 176 -8.33 -9.39 9.07
C HIS A 176 -9.66 -9.10 8.35
N THR A 177 -10.37 -10.15 7.95
CA THR A 177 -11.72 -10.05 7.37
C THR A 177 -12.72 -9.56 8.42
N GLY A 178 -12.66 -10.14 9.62
CA GLY A 178 -13.59 -9.91 10.72
C GLY A 178 -14.99 -10.48 10.46
N ALA A 179 -15.86 -10.34 11.48
CA ALA A 179 -17.18 -10.97 11.49
C ALA A 179 -18.22 -10.32 10.55
N GLY A 180 -18.01 -9.09 10.06
CA GLY A 180 -18.95 -8.36 9.21
C GLY A 180 -18.73 -8.54 7.69
N HIS A 181 -19.60 -7.96 6.86
CA HIS A 181 -19.54 -8.13 5.40
C HIS A 181 -18.50 -7.24 4.71
N ALA A 182 -17.74 -6.42 5.46
CA ALA A 182 -16.65 -5.63 4.93
C ALA A 182 -15.34 -6.02 5.60
N HIS A 183 -14.25 -5.94 4.84
CA HIS A 183 -12.93 -6.36 5.31
C HIS A 183 -12.41 -5.43 6.40
N SER A 184 -12.42 -5.92 7.64
CA SER A 184 -12.19 -5.15 8.85
C SER A 184 -10.85 -4.41 8.83
N GLY A 185 -9.79 -5.10 8.40
CA GLY A 185 -8.46 -4.52 8.29
C GLY A 185 -8.30 -3.37 7.29
N PHE A 186 -9.23 -3.21 6.35
CA PHE A 186 -9.22 -2.11 5.37
C PHE A 186 -10.20 -0.99 5.75
N ILE A 187 -11.36 -1.30 6.34
CA ILE A 187 -12.35 -0.28 6.72
C ILE A 187 -11.94 0.52 7.97
N ILE A 188 -11.26 -0.11 8.94
CA ILE A 188 -10.84 0.53 10.19
C ILE A 188 -9.95 1.76 9.93
N PRO A 189 -8.87 1.68 9.13
CA PRO A 189 -8.00 2.83 8.89
C PRO A 189 -8.66 3.99 8.15
N VAL A 190 -9.74 3.77 7.39
CA VAL A 190 -10.43 4.83 6.62
C VAL A 190 -10.82 6.01 7.51
N ASN A 191 -11.25 5.75 8.74
CA ASN A 191 -11.72 6.79 9.63
C ASN A 191 -10.60 7.74 10.08
N GLU A 192 -9.40 7.20 10.30
CA GLU A 192 -8.24 8.00 10.67
C GLU A 192 -7.78 8.86 9.50
N VAL A 193 -7.61 8.27 8.31
CA VAL A 193 -7.20 9.00 7.10
C VAL A 193 -8.20 10.11 6.74
N PHE A 194 -9.51 9.82 6.80
CA PHE A 194 -10.57 10.80 6.55
C PHE A 194 -10.50 11.99 7.52
N THR A 195 -10.31 11.70 8.81
CA THR A 195 -10.21 12.73 9.84
C THR A 195 -8.97 13.60 9.63
N ASP A 196 -7.84 12.99 9.32
CA ASP A 196 -6.60 13.71 9.07
C ASP A 196 -6.65 14.57 7.80
N LEU A 197 -7.27 14.09 6.71
CA LEU A 197 -7.49 14.91 5.52
C LEU A 197 -8.37 16.12 5.82
N LYS A 198 -9.45 15.96 6.59
CA LYS A 198 -10.31 17.09 7.01
C LYS A 198 -9.53 18.10 7.83
N ASN A 199 -8.73 17.64 8.78
CA ASN A 199 -7.88 18.50 9.60
C ASN A 199 -6.84 19.23 8.75
N TYR A 200 -6.24 18.53 7.79
CA TYR A 200 -5.29 19.11 6.84
C TYR A 200 -5.92 20.23 6.01
N LEU A 201 -7.08 19.98 5.39
CA LEU A 201 -7.81 20.98 4.61
C LEU A 201 -8.27 22.18 5.46
N ALA A 202 -8.72 21.94 6.70
CA ALA A 202 -9.12 23.00 7.61
C ALA A 202 -7.92 23.87 8.05
N ALA A 203 -6.77 23.26 8.35
CA ALA A 203 -5.53 23.98 8.66
C ALA A 203 -5.04 24.77 7.44
N ALA A 204 -5.10 24.16 6.27
CA ALA A 204 -4.76 24.75 4.98
C ALA A 204 -5.59 26.00 4.68
N GLN A 205 -6.91 25.94 4.88
CA GLN A 205 -7.85 27.04 4.69
C GLN A 205 -7.67 28.18 5.72
N LYS A 206 -7.24 27.86 6.94
CA LYS A 206 -6.90 28.87 7.96
C LYS A 206 -5.59 29.61 7.62
N ALA A 207 -4.63 28.91 7.03
CA ALA A 207 -3.34 29.47 6.66
C ALA A 207 -3.42 30.39 5.42
N GLY A 208 -4.36 30.14 4.51
CA GLY A 208 -4.57 30.97 3.32
C GLY A 208 -5.75 30.50 2.46
N GLU A 209 -6.11 31.28 1.43
CA GLU A 209 -7.18 30.87 0.51
C GLU A 209 -6.77 29.66 -0.33
N LEU A 210 -7.63 28.65 -0.42
CA LEU A 210 -7.41 27.46 -1.25
C LEU A 210 -7.88 27.66 -2.70
N GLY A 211 -8.91 28.48 -2.92
CA GLY A 211 -9.58 28.53 -4.22
C GLY A 211 -10.32 27.23 -4.52
N LEU A 212 -10.24 26.74 -5.76
CA LEU A 212 -10.76 25.41 -6.11
C LEU A 212 -9.86 24.33 -5.50
N VAL A 213 -10.42 23.33 -4.82
CA VAL A 213 -9.64 22.21 -4.29
C VAL A 213 -9.77 21.03 -5.25
N LYS A 214 -8.63 20.48 -5.67
CA LYS A 214 -8.51 19.23 -6.44
C LYS A 214 -7.80 18.23 -5.54
N LEU A 215 -8.33 17.02 -5.40
CA LEU A 215 -7.71 15.94 -4.62
C LEU A 215 -7.14 14.89 -5.57
N TRP A 216 -5.84 14.65 -5.48
CA TRP A 216 -5.14 13.57 -6.16
C TRP A 216 -4.86 12.46 -5.16
N MET A 217 -5.50 11.31 -5.34
CA MET A 217 -5.39 10.19 -4.42
C MET A 217 -4.89 8.94 -5.12
N GLY A 218 -4.00 8.21 -4.44
CA GLY A 218 -3.56 6.91 -4.91
C GLY A 218 -3.05 6.01 -3.80
N GLY A 219 -3.05 4.72 -4.10
CA GLY A 219 -2.46 3.70 -3.24
C GLY A 219 -2.10 2.47 -4.05
N TYR A 220 -1.29 1.60 -3.43
CA TYR A 220 -0.92 0.30 -3.98
C TYR A 220 -1.25 -0.79 -2.94
N SER A 221 -1.76 -1.95 -3.36
CA SER A 221 -2.07 -3.07 -2.45
C SER A 221 -2.99 -2.65 -1.29
N ARG A 222 -2.60 -2.88 -0.03
CA ARG A 222 -3.31 -2.37 1.16
C ARG A 222 -3.67 -0.88 1.08
N GLY A 223 -2.73 -0.04 0.66
CA GLY A 223 -2.96 1.40 0.51
C GLY A 223 -4.03 1.71 -0.54
N ALA A 224 -4.10 0.90 -1.60
CA ALA A 224 -5.13 1.00 -2.62
C ALA A 224 -6.53 0.66 -2.08
N ALA A 225 -6.68 -0.39 -1.26
CA ALA A 225 -7.96 -0.71 -0.64
C ALA A 225 -8.49 0.46 0.21
N VAL A 226 -7.64 1.03 1.08
CA VAL A 226 -8.05 2.16 1.92
C VAL A 226 -8.36 3.41 1.10
N ALA A 227 -7.59 3.68 0.03
CA ALA A 227 -7.85 4.80 -0.88
C ALA A 227 -9.20 4.65 -1.61
N ASN A 228 -9.50 3.44 -2.09
CA ASN A 228 -10.75 3.09 -2.76
C ASN A 228 -11.97 3.34 -1.85
N LEU A 229 -11.91 2.87 -0.60
CA LEU A 229 -12.96 3.06 0.41
C LEU A 229 -13.10 4.53 0.83
N LEU A 230 -11.97 5.22 1.00
CA LEU A 230 -11.95 6.63 1.37
C LEU A 230 -12.58 7.51 0.29
N ALA A 231 -12.36 7.20 -0.98
CA ALA A 231 -12.94 7.94 -2.11
C ALA A 231 -14.47 8.00 -2.02
N ALA A 232 -15.10 6.84 -1.79
CA ALA A 232 -16.55 6.74 -1.62
C ALA A 232 -17.06 7.56 -0.43
N ARG A 233 -16.34 7.51 0.69
CA ARG A 233 -16.67 8.28 1.88
C ARG A 233 -16.56 9.79 1.66
N LEU A 234 -15.50 10.24 0.98
CA LEU A 234 -15.27 11.65 0.70
C LEU A 234 -16.42 12.27 -0.10
N ASN A 235 -16.87 11.58 -1.14
CA ASN A 235 -17.98 12.03 -1.97
C ASN A 235 -19.29 12.19 -1.16
N LYS A 236 -19.49 11.35 -0.14
CA LYS A 236 -20.69 11.37 0.71
C LYS A 236 -20.62 12.36 1.87
N GLU A 237 -19.44 12.51 2.49
CA GLU A 237 -19.30 13.17 3.78
C GLU A 237 -18.46 14.47 3.75
N LEU A 238 -17.70 14.74 2.69
CA LEU A 238 -16.87 15.94 2.57
C LEU A 238 -17.51 16.98 1.63
N SER A 239 -18.42 17.78 2.18
CA SER A 239 -19.07 18.87 1.45
C SER A 239 -18.05 19.87 0.87
N GLY A 240 -18.26 20.29 -0.38
CA GLY A 240 -17.43 21.32 -1.04
C GLY A 240 -16.26 20.77 -1.86
N LEU A 241 -16.08 19.45 -1.89
CA LEU A 241 -15.19 18.76 -2.83
C LEU A 241 -16.06 17.97 -3.81
N ALA A 242 -16.17 18.45 -5.05
CA ALA A 242 -16.97 17.79 -6.07
C ALA A 242 -16.29 16.49 -6.53
N ARG A 243 -17.07 15.48 -6.93
CA ARG A 243 -16.55 14.18 -7.37
C ARG A 243 -15.58 14.34 -8.55
N GLU A 244 -15.89 15.26 -9.46
CA GLU A 244 -15.12 15.66 -10.66
C GLU A 244 -13.77 16.29 -10.32
N ASP A 245 -13.55 16.65 -9.06
CA ASP A 245 -12.31 17.22 -8.54
C ASP A 245 -11.51 16.22 -7.69
N VAL A 246 -11.94 14.96 -7.60
CA VAL A 246 -11.28 13.88 -6.85
C VAL A 246 -10.79 12.80 -7.81
N PHE A 247 -9.49 12.76 -8.06
CA PHE A 247 -8.80 11.86 -8.99
C PHE A 247 -8.26 10.67 -8.21
N VAL A 248 -8.78 9.47 -8.46
CA VAL A 248 -8.42 8.28 -7.68
C VAL A 248 -7.92 7.18 -8.62
N TYR A 249 -6.64 6.84 -8.47
CA TYR A 249 -6.02 5.71 -9.16
C TYR A 249 -5.40 4.77 -8.14
N THR A 250 -5.82 3.53 -8.16
CA THR A 250 -5.37 2.51 -7.23
C THR A 250 -4.77 1.34 -8.02
N PHE A 251 -3.81 0.65 -7.42
CA PHE A 251 -3.06 -0.41 -8.09
C PHE A 251 -3.02 -1.64 -7.21
N ALA A 252 -3.19 -2.81 -7.83
CA ALA A 252 -3.25 -4.07 -7.13
C ALA A 252 -4.26 -4.06 -5.97
N THR A 253 -5.40 -3.40 -6.17
CA THR A 253 -6.39 -3.09 -5.14
C THR A 253 -7.08 -4.37 -4.66
N PRO A 254 -6.96 -4.77 -3.39
CA PRO A 254 -7.76 -5.86 -2.83
C PRO A 254 -9.26 -5.54 -2.87
N VAL A 255 -10.08 -6.58 -3.07
CA VAL A 255 -11.51 -6.51 -2.77
C VAL A 255 -11.72 -6.31 -1.26
N ALA A 256 -12.76 -5.56 -0.88
CA ALA A 256 -12.93 -5.15 0.52
C ALA A 256 -14.37 -5.03 1.02
N LEU A 257 -15.37 -5.05 0.13
CA LEU A 257 -16.75 -4.69 0.49
C LEU A 257 -17.78 -5.72 0.05
N GLY A 258 -18.59 -6.17 0.99
CA GLY A 258 -19.90 -6.76 0.76
C GLY A 258 -20.98 -5.70 0.57
N PRO A 259 -22.07 -6.02 -0.16
CA PRO A 259 -23.10 -5.03 -0.49
C PRO A 259 -23.93 -4.60 0.73
N GLN A 260 -23.91 -5.37 1.84
CA GLN A 260 -24.83 -5.20 2.97
C GLN A 260 -24.40 -4.12 3.96
N ASP A 261 -23.09 -3.97 4.20
CA ASP A 261 -22.56 -3.12 5.25
C ASP A 261 -21.81 -1.89 4.70
N TYR A 262 -21.71 -0.84 5.51
CA TYR A 262 -20.97 0.39 5.22
C TYR A 262 -21.40 1.11 3.93
N PRO A 263 -22.69 1.50 3.78
CA PRO A 263 -23.13 2.23 2.61
C PRO A 263 -22.39 3.56 2.42
N ASN A 264 -21.81 4.15 3.47
CA ASN A 264 -20.98 5.35 3.34
C ASN A 264 -19.59 5.09 2.71
N LEU A 265 -19.14 3.84 2.65
CA LEU A 265 -17.88 3.43 2.00
C LEU A 265 -18.11 2.82 0.60
N GLN A 266 -19.35 2.77 0.11
CA GLN A 266 -19.68 2.26 -1.22
C GLN A 266 -19.92 3.40 -2.23
N GLN A 267 -19.32 3.33 -3.41
CA GLN A 267 -19.57 4.24 -4.54
C GLN A 267 -19.26 3.50 -5.84
N ASP A 268 -20.20 3.49 -6.80
CA ASP A 268 -20.03 2.72 -8.04
C ASP A 268 -19.61 1.28 -7.71
N TYR A 269 -20.30 0.67 -6.76
CA TYR A 269 -19.95 -0.64 -6.23
C TYR A 269 -20.04 -1.70 -7.33
N ASP A 270 -18.98 -2.51 -7.47
CA ASP A 270 -18.86 -3.54 -8.50
C ASP A 270 -19.18 -3.00 -9.91
N ASN A 271 -18.58 -1.86 -10.28
CA ASN A 271 -19.03 -1.12 -11.47
C ASN A 271 -18.76 -1.82 -12.80
N ASN A 272 -18.05 -2.95 -12.79
CA ASN A 272 -17.85 -3.76 -13.99
C ASN A 272 -19.04 -4.66 -14.30
N HIS A 273 -19.90 -4.94 -13.32
CA HIS A 273 -21.06 -5.81 -13.47
C HIS A 273 -22.39 -5.06 -13.38
N ASN A 274 -23.41 -5.66 -13.99
CA ASN A 274 -24.81 -5.28 -13.83
C ASN A 274 -25.35 -5.79 -12.49
N ALA A 275 -26.53 -5.32 -12.09
CA ALA A 275 -27.14 -5.72 -10.82
C ALA A 275 -27.49 -7.23 -10.73
N ASP A 276 -27.53 -7.94 -11.86
CA ASP A 276 -27.70 -9.38 -11.94
C ASP A 276 -26.38 -10.18 -11.96
N GLY A 277 -25.24 -9.49 -11.82
CA GLY A 277 -23.89 -10.06 -11.84
C GLY A 277 -23.31 -10.26 -13.23
N THR A 278 -24.01 -9.90 -14.31
CA THR A 278 -23.46 -10.05 -15.66
C THR A 278 -22.45 -8.94 -15.98
N LEU A 279 -21.36 -9.27 -16.67
CA LEU A 279 -20.35 -8.29 -17.08
C LEU A 279 -20.95 -7.23 -18.02
N LYS A 280 -20.61 -5.95 -17.81
CA LYS A 280 -21.01 -4.86 -18.71
C LYS A 280 -20.20 -4.86 -20.00
N GLU A 281 -20.78 -4.34 -21.08
CA GLU A 281 -20.08 -4.14 -22.36
C GLU A 281 -18.99 -3.06 -22.29
N SER A 282 -19.13 -2.11 -21.36
CA SER A 282 -18.16 -1.02 -21.15
C SER A 282 -18.27 -0.46 -19.75
N TRP A 283 -17.18 0.14 -19.24
CA TRP A 283 -17.17 0.83 -17.96
C TRP A 283 -18.20 1.96 -17.87
N GLY A 284 -18.88 2.03 -16.73
CA GLY A 284 -19.71 3.18 -16.37
C GLY A 284 -18.89 4.39 -15.93
N GLU A 285 -19.58 5.49 -15.65
CA GLU A 285 -18.95 6.69 -15.10
C GLU A 285 -18.41 6.42 -13.68
N SER A 286 -17.12 6.68 -13.45
CA SER A 286 -16.51 6.69 -12.12
C SER A 286 -15.32 7.64 -12.07
N ASN A 287 -15.00 8.13 -10.86
CA ASN A 287 -13.74 8.83 -10.57
C ASN A 287 -12.72 7.92 -9.84
N ILE A 288 -13.06 6.63 -9.67
CA ILE A 288 -12.23 5.61 -9.04
C ILE A 288 -11.85 4.59 -10.10
N PHE A 289 -10.55 4.48 -10.38
CA PHE A 289 -10.01 3.54 -11.34
C PHE A 289 -9.03 2.60 -10.62
N ASN A 290 -9.38 1.31 -10.57
CA ASN A 290 -8.53 0.27 -10.01
C ASN A 290 -7.79 -0.42 -11.15
N ILE A 291 -6.47 -0.40 -11.13
CA ILE A 291 -5.62 -1.09 -12.10
C ILE A 291 -5.18 -2.41 -11.46
N VAL A 292 -5.47 -3.52 -12.13
CA VAL A 292 -5.26 -4.88 -11.60
C VAL A 292 -4.56 -5.73 -12.66
N SER A 293 -3.46 -6.40 -12.30
CA SER A 293 -2.86 -7.40 -13.19
C SER A 293 -3.65 -8.70 -13.13
N SER A 294 -3.98 -9.30 -14.28
CA SER A 294 -4.83 -10.51 -14.34
C SER A 294 -4.17 -11.73 -13.69
N GLY A 295 -2.84 -11.76 -13.59
CA GLY A 295 -2.11 -12.83 -12.91
C GLY A 295 -1.91 -12.58 -11.41
N ASP A 296 -2.25 -11.41 -10.88
CA ASP A 296 -1.98 -11.03 -9.49
C ASP A 296 -3.04 -11.58 -8.53
N ILE A 297 -2.59 -12.41 -7.59
CA ILE A 297 -3.46 -13.02 -6.57
C ILE A 297 -3.82 -12.06 -5.43
N VAL A 298 -2.98 -11.06 -5.13
CA VAL A 298 -3.20 -10.18 -3.96
C VAL A 298 -4.51 -9.39 -4.02
N PRO A 299 -4.92 -8.83 -5.18
CA PRO A 299 -6.23 -8.23 -5.39
C PRO A 299 -7.41 -9.17 -5.11
N CYS A 300 -7.17 -10.48 -5.13
CA CYS A 300 -8.17 -11.54 -5.06
C CYS A 300 -8.08 -12.37 -3.77
N LEU A 301 -7.13 -12.11 -2.85
CA LEU A 301 -6.87 -12.98 -1.68
C LEU A 301 -8.10 -13.33 -0.84
N MET A 302 -9.14 -12.49 -0.88
CA MET A 302 -10.45 -12.82 -0.35
C MET A 302 -11.40 -13.10 -1.52
N PRO A 303 -11.99 -14.31 -1.61
CA PRO A 303 -12.86 -14.71 -2.72
C PRO A 303 -14.01 -13.73 -2.97
N GLU A 304 -14.31 -13.48 -4.25
CA GLU A 304 -15.49 -12.71 -4.67
C GLU A 304 -16.78 -13.45 -4.27
N GLU A 305 -16.73 -14.78 -4.20
CA GLU A 305 -17.77 -15.68 -3.72
C GLU A 305 -18.15 -15.42 -2.25
N TRP A 306 -17.27 -14.77 -1.48
CA TRP A 306 -17.58 -14.29 -0.13
C TRP A 306 -18.29 -12.93 -0.12
N GLY A 307 -18.61 -12.42 -1.31
CA GLY A 307 -19.32 -11.17 -1.56
C GLY A 307 -18.43 -9.94 -1.60
N TYR A 308 -17.10 -10.07 -1.63
CA TYR A 308 -16.20 -8.92 -1.63
C TYR A 308 -15.96 -8.37 -3.04
N HIS A 309 -16.25 -7.07 -3.23
CA HIS A 309 -15.96 -6.34 -4.45
C HIS A 309 -15.22 -5.02 -4.15
N ARG A 310 -14.88 -4.29 -5.22
CA ARG A 310 -14.29 -2.95 -5.19
C ARG A 310 -15.32 -1.88 -5.56
N ASN A 311 -15.05 -0.63 -5.16
CA ASN A 311 -15.72 0.54 -5.73
C ASN A 311 -15.07 0.93 -7.07
N GLY A 312 -15.84 1.51 -7.97
CA GLY A 312 -15.31 2.11 -9.20
C GLY A 312 -15.04 1.10 -10.31
N ASN A 313 -14.23 1.53 -11.27
CA ASN A 313 -13.95 0.78 -12.49
C ASN A 313 -12.69 -0.07 -12.32
N ASP A 314 -12.83 -1.39 -12.38
CA ASP A 314 -11.70 -2.30 -12.45
C ASP A 314 -11.19 -2.37 -13.89
N ARG A 315 -9.91 -2.09 -14.09
CA ARG A 315 -9.22 -2.13 -15.38
C ARG A 315 -8.13 -3.19 -15.30
N PHE A 316 -8.41 -4.35 -15.86
CA PHE A 316 -7.49 -5.47 -15.84
C PHE A 316 -6.43 -5.32 -16.92
N LEU A 317 -5.15 -5.42 -16.53
CA LEU A 317 -4.04 -5.59 -17.45
C LEU A 317 -3.96 -7.08 -17.76
N PRO A 318 -4.00 -7.48 -19.05
CA PRO A 318 -4.03 -8.90 -19.39
C PRO A 318 -2.72 -9.58 -18.98
N SER A 319 -2.81 -10.84 -18.55
CA SER A 319 -1.66 -11.73 -18.59
C SER A 319 -1.45 -12.24 -20.01
N THR A 320 -0.26 -12.72 -20.34
CA THR A 320 0.03 -13.14 -21.72
C THR A 320 0.83 -14.44 -21.78
N ARG A 321 0.46 -15.26 -22.78
CA ARG A 321 1.19 -16.42 -23.28
C ARG A 321 1.56 -16.24 -24.75
N ASN A 322 1.21 -15.09 -25.34
CA ASN A 322 1.62 -14.75 -26.68
C ASN A 322 3.14 -14.57 -26.74
N GLU A 323 3.81 -15.28 -27.65
CA GLU A 323 5.28 -15.30 -27.71
C GLU A 323 5.88 -13.92 -28.05
N GLU A 324 5.24 -13.14 -28.92
CA GLU A 324 5.71 -11.81 -29.32
C GLU A 324 5.57 -10.82 -28.15
N GLU A 325 4.39 -10.76 -27.52
CA GLU A 325 4.16 -9.90 -26.35
C GLU A 325 5.10 -10.24 -25.19
N LEU A 326 5.33 -11.53 -24.91
CA LEU A 326 6.27 -11.97 -23.89
C LEU A 326 7.70 -11.53 -24.19
N ASN A 327 8.13 -11.61 -25.45
CA ASN A 327 9.46 -11.17 -25.85
C ASN A 327 9.64 -9.66 -25.65
N ASP A 328 8.64 -8.86 -26.03
CA ASP A 328 8.66 -7.41 -25.85
C ASP A 328 8.70 -7.01 -24.37
N LEU A 329 7.80 -7.58 -23.56
CA LEU A 329 7.74 -7.33 -22.12
C LEU A 329 9.04 -7.74 -21.41
N ASN A 330 9.63 -8.88 -21.79
CA ASN A 330 10.93 -9.31 -21.27
C ASN A 330 12.08 -8.43 -21.77
N GLU A 331 12.01 -7.88 -22.98
CA GLU A 331 13.00 -6.93 -23.47
C GLU A 331 12.95 -5.62 -22.69
N MET A 332 11.77 -5.07 -22.46
CA MET A 332 11.56 -3.89 -21.62
C MET A 332 12.00 -4.16 -20.18
N GLY A 333 11.60 -5.32 -19.65
CA GLY A 333 11.94 -5.82 -18.31
C GLY A 333 13.43 -5.98 -18.03
N ARG A 334 14.28 -6.10 -19.06
CA ARG A 334 15.73 -6.24 -18.90
C ARG A 334 16.48 -4.94 -18.67
N ASN A 335 15.95 -3.81 -19.16
CA ASN A 335 16.72 -2.57 -19.26
C ASN A 335 16.19 -1.45 -18.37
N ASP A 336 14.90 -1.47 -18.03
CA ASP A 336 14.21 -0.27 -17.55
C ASP A 336 13.85 -0.30 -16.06
N PHE A 337 13.89 -1.46 -15.38
CA PHE A 337 13.35 -1.63 -14.02
C PHE A 337 14.38 -2.10 -12.97
N GLY A 338 15.63 -1.69 -13.13
CA GLY A 338 16.71 -1.96 -12.17
C GLY A 338 17.67 -3.09 -12.60
N PRO A 339 18.62 -3.47 -11.74
CA PRO A 339 19.69 -4.41 -12.10
C PRO A 339 19.25 -5.86 -12.23
N VAL A 340 18.11 -6.24 -11.63
CA VAL A 340 17.55 -7.59 -11.75
C VAL A 340 16.42 -7.54 -12.78
N PRO A 341 16.52 -8.29 -13.90
CA PRO A 341 15.53 -8.21 -14.97
C PRO A 341 14.19 -8.82 -14.56
N LEU A 342 13.10 -8.29 -15.10
CA LEU A 342 11.78 -8.93 -15.05
C LEU A 342 11.72 -10.11 -16.03
N ASP A 343 11.03 -11.18 -15.63
CA ASP A 343 10.72 -12.30 -16.51
C ASP A 343 9.22 -12.60 -16.49
N PHE A 344 8.52 -12.03 -17.47
CA PHE A 344 7.08 -12.17 -17.65
C PHE A 344 6.67 -13.59 -18.03
N SER A 345 7.58 -14.38 -18.61
CA SER A 345 7.28 -15.78 -18.94
C SER A 345 7.08 -16.63 -17.68
N TRP A 346 7.58 -16.17 -16.53
CA TRP A 346 7.44 -16.83 -15.24
C TRP A 346 6.19 -16.41 -14.49
N LEU A 347 5.55 -15.31 -14.87
CA LEU A 347 4.35 -14.82 -14.19
C LEU A 347 3.15 -15.73 -14.44
N ALA A 348 2.24 -15.75 -13.46
CA ALA A 348 1.00 -16.51 -13.58
C ALA A 348 0.06 -15.87 -14.60
N THR A 349 -0.73 -16.71 -15.22
CA THR A 349 -1.90 -16.33 -16.01
C THR A 349 -3.12 -16.18 -15.13
N ASN A 350 -4.17 -15.55 -15.68
CA ASN A 350 -5.48 -15.52 -15.07
C ASN A 350 -5.97 -16.93 -14.67
N GLU A 351 -5.81 -17.92 -15.55
CA GLU A 351 -6.27 -19.28 -15.29
C GLU A 351 -5.53 -19.92 -14.12
N GLU A 352 -4.20 -19.76 -14.04
CA GLU A 352 -3.39 -20.28 -12.94
C GLU A 352 -3.72 -19.61 -11.60
N THR A 353 -4.03 -18.31 -11.62
CA THR A 353 -4.46 -17.54 -10.45
C THR A 353 -5.88 -17.91 -10.02
N HIS A 354 -6.79 -18.11 -10.97
CA HIS A 354 -8.16 -18.56 -10.71
C HIS A 354 -8.19 -19.97 -10.09
N GLU A 355 -7.38 -20.90 -10.59
CA GLU A 355 -7.25 -22.24 -9.99
C GLU A 355 -6.76 -22.19 -8.53
N LEU A 356 -5.89 -21.23 -8.19
CA LEU A 356 -5.44 -21.02 -6.83
C LEU A 356 -6.57 -20.47 -5.95
N MET A 357 -7.35 -19.53 -6.47
CA MET A 357 -8.52 -18.98 -5.79
C MET A 357 -9.55 -20.05 -5.45
N LEU A 358 -9.87 -20.95 -6.39
CA LEU A 358 -10.78 -22.06 -6.16
C LEU A 358 -10.29 -22.99 -5.04
N LYS A 359 -8.98 -23.25 -4.95
CA LYS A 359 -8.40 -24.05 -3.86
C LYS A 359 -8.49 -23.35 -2.52
N MET A 360 -8.30 -22.03 -2.49
CA MET A 360 -8.46 -21.24 -1.27
C MET A 360 -9.91 -21.26 -0.79
N GLU A 361 -10.86 -21.11 -1.72
CA GLU A 361 -12.29 -21.21 -1.44
C GLU A 361 -12.67 -22.59 -0.91
N GLU A 362 -12.23 -23.68 -1.56
CA GLU A 362 -12.49 -25.06 -1.11
C GLU A 362 -11.92 -25.32 0.29
N TYR A 363 -10.72 -24.80 0.59
CA TYR A 363 -10.07 -25.00 1.88
C TYR A 363 -10.72 -24.20 3.00
N PHE A 364 -11.04 -22.92 2.75
CA PHE A 364 -11.62 -22.05 3.77
C PHE A 364 -13.14 -22.13 3.85
N ILE A 365 -13.82 -22.68 2.85
CA ILE A 365 -15.26 -22.95 2.76
C ILE A 365 -16.13 -21.70 2.73
N SER A 366 -16.01 -20.82 3.72
CA SER A 366 -16.72 -19.55 3.79
C SER A 366 -15.92 -18.52 4.58
N ARG A 367 -16.30 -17.25 4.43
CA ARG A 367 -15.77 -16.13 5.22
C ARG A 367 -15.92 -16.37 6.72
N GLU A 368 -17.07 -16.86 7.18
CA GLU A 368 -17.32 -17.15 8.60
C GLU A 368 -16.38 -18.24 9.09
N ASN A 369 -16.22 -19.32 8.31
CA ASN A 369 -15.32 -20.40 8.66
C ASN A 369 -13.85 -19.94 8.68
N TYR A 370 -13.45 -19.09 7.74
CA TYR A 370 -12.15 -18.41 7.75
C TYR A 370 -11.94 -17.61 9.04
N HIS A 371 -12.87 -16.71 9.36
CA HIS A 371 -12.80 -15.84 10.54
C HIS A 371 -12.72 -16.64 11.84
N GLU A 372 -13.56 -17.67 12.00
CA GLU A 372 -13.65 -18.44 13.23
C GLU A 372 -12.46 -19.38 13.45
N ASN A 373 -11.91 -19.96 12.38
CA ASN A 373 -10.96 -21.08 12.50
C ASN A 373 -9.53 -20.77 12.02
N TYR A 374 -9.32 -19.75 11.18
CA TYR A 374 -8.04 -19.53 10.51
C TYR A 374 -7.48 -18.11 10.69
N GLU A 375 -8.33 -17.09 10.73
CA GLU A 375 -7.90 -15.68 10.72
C GLU A 375 -6.86 -15.37 11.81
N ALA A 376 -7.16 -15.66 13.08
CA ALA A 376 -6.24 -15.37 14.18
C ALA A 376 -4.89 -16.10 14.04
N ALA A 377 -4.92 -17.35 13.58
CA ALA A 377 -3.72 -18.16 13.38
C ALA A 377 -2.85 -17.58 12.24
N LEU A 378 -3.47 -17.28 11.09
CA LEU A 378 -2.76 -16.72 9.94
C LEU A 378 -2.22 -15.32 10.23
N MET A 379 -3.00 -14.48 10.91
CA MET A 379 -2.56 -13.16 11.36
C MET A 379 -1.32 -13.25 12.26
N ASP A 380 -1.33 -14.11 13.28
CA ASP A 380 -0.19 -14.27 14.19
C ASP A 380 1.03 -14.89 13.48
N MET A 381 0.84 -15.85 12.57
CA MET A 381 1.92 -16.45 11.78
C MET A 381 2.61 -15.39 10.91
N VAL A 382 1.82 -14.54 10.25
CA VAL A 382 2.34 -13.45 9.44
C VAL A 382 2.96 -12.34 10.31
N GLN A 383 2.39 -12.03 11.46
CA GLN A 383 2.97 -11.06 12.39
C GLN A 383 4.37 -11.49 12.84
N CYS A 384 4.57 -12.77 13.18
CA CYS A 384 5.89 -13.33 13.47
C CYS A 384 6.89 -13.14 12.33
N THR A 385 6.42 -13.18 11.09
CA THR A 385 7.24 -13.00 9.89
C THR A 385 7.76 -11.57 9.75
N PHE A 386 7.04 -10.59 10.30
CA PHE A 386 7.42 -9.18 10.21
C PHE A 386 8.06 -8.63 11.49
N ILE A 387 7.95 -9.29 12.65
CA ILE A 387 8.70 -8.86 13.84
C ILE A 387 10.21 -9.09 13.62
N ARG A 388 11.02 -8.05 13.85
CA ARG A 388 12.48 -8.09 13.79
C ARG A 388 13.08 -7.27 14.92
N SER A 389 13.97 -7.86 15.70
CA SER A 389 14.78 -7.12 16.66
C SER A 389 15.98 -6.45 15.98
N GLU A 390 16.62 -5.53 16.70
CA GLU A 390 17.91 -4.94 16.28
C GLU A 390 18.93 -6.03 15.95
N GLU A 391 19.17 -6.97 16.87
CA GLU A 391 20.15 -8.05 16.72
C GLU A 391 19.85 -8.97 15.52
N GLU A 392 18.58 -9.24 15.22
CA GLU A 392 18.21 -10.02 14.02
C GLU A 392 18.54 -9.28 12.72
N VAL A 393 18.49 -7.95 12.73
CA VAL A 393 18.75 -7.12 11.54
C VAL A 393 20.24 -6.80 11.40
N THR A 394 20.92 -6.42 12.47
CA THR A 394 22.31 -5.93 12.45
C THR A 394 23.34 -7.04 12.61
N GLU A 395 23.00 -8.11 13.32
CA GLU A 395 23.91 -9.21 13.66
C GLU A 395 23.50 -10.55 13.06
N ASN A 396 22.43 -10.59 12.27
CA ASN A 396 21.87 -11.82 11.70
C ASN A 396 21.53 -12.87 12.77
N LYS A 397 21.15 -12.44 13.98
CA LYS A 397 20.79 -13.34 15.08
C LYS A 397 19.65 -14.26 14.66
N ILE A 398 19.74 -15.53 15.02
CA ILE A 398 18.64 -16.49 14.99
C ILE A 398 18.24 -16.71 16.43
N LEU A 399 16.97 -16.49 16.75
CA LEU A 399 16.46 -16.65 18.11
C LEU A 399 16.56 -18.10 18.57
N ASP A 400 16.92 -18.30 19.84
CA ASP A 400 16.78 -19.61 20.48
C ASP A 400 15.32 -19.89 20.88
N ASP A 401 15.02 -21.14 21.24
CA ASP A 401 13.66 -21.55 21.62
C ASP A 401 13.08 -20.70 22.76
N GLY A 402 13.90 -20.29 23.73
CA GLY A 402 13.47 -19.46 24.86
C GLY A 402 13.07 -18.06 24.40
N GLU A 403 13.85 -17.46 23.51
CA GLU A 403 13.57 -16.16 22.90
C GLU A 403 12.34 -16.21 21.98
N VAL A 404 12.17 -17.29 21.23
CA VAL A 404 10.96 -17.54 20.43
C VAL A 404 9.73 -17.61 21.35
N ILE A 405 9.79 -18.34 22.46
CA ILE A 405 8.69 -18.40 23.44
C ILE A 405 8.34 -16.99 23.94
N GLN A 406 9.33 -16.16 24.27
CA GLN A 406 9.07 -14.78 24.71
C GLN A 406 8.40 -13.95 23.61
N ARG A 407 8.85 -14.07 22.35
CA ARG A 407 8.24 -13.38 21.20
C ARG A 407 6.79 -13.80 21.00
N LEU A 408 6.49 -15.10 21.02
CA LEU A 408 5.11 -15.58 20.82
C LEU A 408 4.17 -15.04 21.90
N ARG A 409 4.67 -14.83 23.12
CA ARG A 409 3.90 -14.23 24.23
C ARG A 409 3.65 -12.73 24.08
N THR A 410 4.22 -12.04 23.09
CA THR A 410 3.87 -10.64 22.81
C THR A 410 2.70 -10.51 21.83
N LEU A 411 2.36 -11.58 21.11
CA LEU A 411 1.29 -11.58 20.12
C LEU A 411 -0.09 -11.50 20.79
N THR A 412 -1.01 -10.75 20.19
CA THR A 412 -2.29 -10.36 20.80
C THR A 412 -3.09 -11.57 21.29
N HIS A 413 -3.14 -12.64 20.49
CA HIS A 413 -3.95 -13.82 20.77
C HIS A 413 -3.20 -14.89 21.58
N LEU A 414 -1.86 -14.90 21.55
CA LEU A 414 -1.02 -15.88 22.25
C LEU A 414 -0.53 -15.42 23.62
N LYS A 415 -0.52 -14.12 23.92
CA LYS A 415 -0.02 -13.56 25.19
C LYS A 415 -0.65 -14.16 26.46
N ASN A 416 -1.91 -14.59 26.35
CA ASN A 416 -2.69 -15.18 27.42
C ASN A 416 -2.77 -16.71 27.35
N MET A 417 -2.16 -17.33 26.33
CA MET A 417 -2.12 -18.78 26.20
C MET A 417 -1.19 -19.40 27.25
N ASP A 418 -1.50 -20.63 27.66
CA ASP A 418 -0.70 -21.38 28.62
C ASP A 418 0.77 -21.49 28.18
N TYR A 419 1.68 -21.26 29.12
CA TYR A 419 3.12 -21.24 28.85
C TYR A 419 3.64 -22.58 28.33
N TRP A 420 3.16 -23.70 28.90
CA TRP A 420 3.60 -25.02 28.47
C TRP A 420 3.07 -25.36 27.10
N LYS A 421 1.84 -24.95 26.77
CA LYS A 421 1.31 -25.08 25.41
C LYS A 421 2.21 -24.39 24.37
N ILE A 422 2.61 -23.13 24.62
CA ILE A 422 3.55 -22.41 23.73
C ILE A 422 4.91 -23.12 23.67
N SER A 423 5.45 -23.52 24.82
CA SER A 423 6.77 -24.15 24.89
C SER A 423 6.82 -25.48 24.11
N HIS A 424 5.80 -26.32 24.25
CA HIS A 424 5.69 -27.58 23.50
C HIS A 424 5.59 -27.34 21.99
N ALA A 425 4.83 -26.34 21.57
CA ALA A 425 4.72 -25.96 20.16
C ALA A 425 6.06 -25.48 19.58
N VAL A 426 6.82 -24.69 20.33
CA VAL A 426 8.15 -24.21 19.91
C VAL A 426 9.13 -25.38 19.76
N TRP A 427 9.19 -26.32 20.72
CA TRP A 427 10.09 -27.48 20.59
C TRP A 427 9.73 -28.39 19.42
N ALA A 428 8.43 -28.59 19.18
CA ALA A 428 7.96 -29.32 18.00
C ALA A 428 8.34 -28.60 16.70
N ALA A 429 8.12 -27.29 16.63
CA ALA A 429 8.51 -26.45 15.50
C ALA A 429 10.03 -26.49 15.23
N SER A 430 10.86 -26.41 16.27
CA SER A 430 12.32 -26.53 16.17
C SER A 430 12.77 -27.89 15.64
N THR A 431 12.03 -28.95 15.95
CA THR A 431 12.28 -30.29 15.40
C THR A 431 11.91 -30.37 13.91
N MET A 432 10.82 -29.73 13.50
CA MET A 432 10.27 -29.74 12.14
C MET A 432 10.98 -28.78 11.18
N SER A 433 11.54 -27.67 11.69
CA SER A 433 12.07 -26.55 10.90
C SER A 433 13.08 -26.98 9.83
N ARG A 434 14.00 -27.90 10.17
CA ARG A 434 15.01 -28.42 9.23
C ARG A 434 14.41 -29.07 7.99
N ALA A 435 13.29 -29.78 8.13
CA ALA A 435 12.63 -30.41 7.00
C ALA A 435 11.94 -29.38 6.10
N VAL A 436 11.33 -28.35 6.70
CA VAL A 436 10.67 -27.26 5.98
C VAL A 436 11.69 -26.41 5.22
N LEU A 437 12.79 -26.01 5.87
CA LEU A 437 13.83 -25.20 5.22
C LEU A 437 14.47 -25.89 4.01
N LYS A 438 14.68 -27.21 4.09
CA LYS A 438 15.20 -28.02 2.96
C LYS A 438 14.28 -28.06 1.75
N ARG A 439 12.97 -27.78 1.92
CA ARG A 439 12.00 -27.71 0.81
C ARG A 439 11.99 -26.34 0.13
N VAL A 440 12.56 -25.31 0.77
CA VAL A 440 12.65 -23.94 0.22
C VAL A 440 13.90 -23.80 -0.63
N ASP A 441 15.07 -24.20 -0.12
CA ASP A 441 16.31 -24.15 -0.88
C ASP A 441 17.24 -25.30 -0.43
N THR A 442 17.82 -26.01 -1.39
CA THR A 442 18.75 -27.13 -1.12
C THR A 442 20.21 -26.70 -1.07
N GLY A 443 20.54 -25.48 -1.52
CA GLY A 443 21.91 -24.95 -1.61
C GLY A 443 22.29 -24.05 -0.43
N SER A 444 21.58 -22.93 -0.26
CA SER A 444 21.87 -21.96 0.81
C SER A 444 20.58 -21.35 1.37
N ILE A 445 20.16 -21.78 2.55
CA ILE A 445 18.94 -21.27 3.19
C ILE A 445 19.15 -19.79 3.60
N PRO A 446 18.37 -18.83 3.08
CA PRO A 446 18.52 -17.42 3.44
C PRO A 446 18.36 -17.20 4.94
N ILE A 447 19.16 -16.28 5.52
CA ILE A 447 19.12 -16.00 6.97
C ILE A 447 17.72 -15.66 7.44
N ARG A 448 16.97 -14.87 6.64
CA ARG A 448 15.61 -14.48 6.94
C ARG A 448 14.67 -15.68 7.09
N ALA A 449 14.82 -16.68 6.22
CA ALA A 449 14.04 -17.92 6.31
C ALA A 449 14.35 -18.69 7.61
N GLN A 450 15.61 -18.70 8.05
CA GLN A 450 16.02 -19.34 9.31
C GLN A 450 15.45 -18.61 10.53
N GLN A 451 15.40 -17.28 10.50
CA GLN A 451 14.86 -16.46 11.59
C GLN A 451 13.36 -16.68 11.82
N ILE A 452 12.58 -16.87 10.76
CA ILE A 452 11.11 -16.88 10.86
C ILE A 452 10.50 -18.29 10.92
N VAL A 453 11.20 -19.33 10.46
CA VAL A 453 10.59 -20.68 10.33
C VAL A 453 10.09 -21.24 11.65
N VAL A 454 10.87 -21.14 12.74
CA VAL A 454 10.46 -21.69 14.04
C VAL A 454 9.29 -20.90 14.62
N PRO A 455 9.33 -19.55 14.71
CA PRO A 455 8.17 -18.77 15.16
C PRO A 455 6.88 -19.08 14.38
N VAL A 456 6.95 -19.10 13.05
CA VAL A 456 5.78 -19.31 12.19
C VAL A 456 5.17 -20.70 12.42
N LEU A 457 6.00 -21.76 12.43
CA LEU A 457 5.53 -23.11 12.70
C LEU A 457 4.93 -23.23 14.12
N ALA A 458 5.59 -22.64 15.12
CA ALA A 458 5.16 -22.70 16.50
C ALA A 458 3.79 -22.03 16.72
N VAL A 459 3.52 -20.90 16.05
CA VAL A 459 2.19 -20.27 16.07
C VAL A 459 1.14 -21.23 15.52
N GLY A 460 1.31 -21.78 14.32
CA GLY A 460 0.34 -22.70 13.73
C GLY A 460 0.02 -23.89 14.65
N LEU A 461 1.05 -24.47 15.29
CA LEU A 461 0.89 -25.55 16.26
C LEU A 461 0.18 -25.11 17.55
N CYS A 462 0.39 -23.87 18.02
CA CYS A 462 -0.36 -23.32 19.17
C CYS A 462 -1.86 -23.23 18.90
N TYR A 463 -2.26 -22.98 17.65
CA TYR A 463 -3.66 -22.98 17.23
C TYR A 463 -4.24 -24.37 16.98
N GLY A 464 -3.41 -25.42 17.05
CA GLY A 464 -3.84 -26.80 16.80
C GLY A 464 -4.08 -27.11 15.32
N LEU A 465 -3.51 -26.31 14.42
CA LEU A 465 -3.52 -26.61 12.99
C LEU A 465 -2.72 -27.89 12.73
N GLU A 466 -3.15 -28.69 11.75
CA GLU A 466 -2.47 -29.93 11.39
C GLU A 466 -1.03 -29.67 10.94
N SER A 467 -0.08 -30.47 11.43
CA SER A 467 1.36 -30.27 11.18
C SER A 467 1.73 -30.17 9.70
N GLU A 468 1.01 -30.88 8.83
CA GLU A 468 1.20 -30.87 7.39
C GLU A 468 0.74 -29.55 6.77
N ALA A 469 -0.44 -29.07 7.16
CA ALA A 469 -0.96 -27.75 6.77
C ALA A 469 -0.03 -26.63 7.27
N VAL A 470 0.39 -26.67 8.54
CA VAL A 470 1.33 -25.70 9.13
C VAL A 470 2.65 -25.67 8.37
N SER A 471 3.18 -26.84 8.00
CA SER A 471 4.41 -26.94 7.23
C SER A 471 4.26 -26.37 5.82
N LEU A 472 3.10 -26.55 5.20
CA LEU A 472 2.80 -26.01 3.86
C LEU A 472 2.65 -24.49 3.88
N ILE A 473 1.89 -23.95 4.85
CA ILE A 473 1.73 -22.51 5.05
C ILE A 473 3.09 -21.87 5.32
N ALA A 474 3.88 -22.45 6.23
CA ALA A 474 5.22 -21.96 6.52
C ALA A 474 6.12 -21.99 5.28
N LYS A 475 6.06 -23.06 4.46
CA LYS A 475 6.81 -23.13 3.19
C LYS A 475 6.46 -21.95 2.29
N TYR A 476 5.18 -21.64 2.07
CA TYR A 476 4.77 -20.53 1.21
C TYR A 476 5.18 -19.17 1.76
N ILE A 477 5.04 -18.94 3.06
CA ILE A 477 5.53 -17.72 3.72
C ILE A 477 7.04 -17.58 3.51
N LEU A 478 7.81 -18.65 3.69
CA LEU A 478 9.25 -18.65 3.51
C LEU A 478 9.65 -18.39 2.05
N MET A 479 8.96 -19.00 1.08
CA MET A 479 9.20 -18.77 -0.35
C MET A 479 8.93 -17.31 -0.73
N PHE A 480 7.84 -16.72 -0.22
CA PHE A 480 7.50 -15.32 -0.45
C PHE A 480 8.59 -14.38 0.11
N VAL A 481 9.07 -14.64 1.32
CA VAL A 481 10.10 -13.82 1.98
C VAL A 481 11.50 -14.04 1.41
N SER A 482 11.81 -15.24 0.93
CA SER A 482 13.14 -15.58 0.42
C SER A 482 13.33 -15.30 -1.06
N MET A 483 12.25 -15.16 -1.83
CA MET A 483 12.26 -14.99 -3.29
C MET A 483 13.14 -16.02 -4.01
N ARG A 484 13.19 -17.27 -3.52
CA ARG A 484 14.00 -18.36 -4.09
C ARG A 484 13.21 -19.65 -4.21
N SER A 485 13.56 -20.46 -5.23
CA SER A 485 13.05 -21.79 -5.64
C SER A 485 12.26 -21.81 -6.94
N ALA A 486 12.12 -23.00 -7.55
CA ALA A 486 11.27 -23.21 -8.73
C ALA A 486 9.80 -22.95 -8.31
N PRO A 487 9.17 -21.89 -8.82
CA PRO A 487 7.91 -21.42 -8.29
C PRO A 487 6.78 -22.30 -8.85
N ASP A 488 5.91 -22.77 -7.95
CA ASP A 488 4.60 -23.26 -8.35
C ASP A 488 3.68 -22.08 -8.70
N ASN A 489 2.47 -22.36 -9.15
CA ASN A 489 1.53 -21.33 -9.58
C ASN A 489 1.24 -20.28 -8.49
N ALA A 490 1.30 -20.64 -7.20
CA ALA A 490 1.05 -19.71 -6.10
C ALA A 490 2.14 -18.64 -5.98
N ILE A 491 3.41 -19.04 -6.10
CA ILE A 491 4.52 -18.07 -6.07
C ILE A 491 4.53 -17.22 -7.34
N ARG A 492 4.22 -17.81 -8.50
CA ARG A 492 4.12 -17.07 -9.77
C ARG A 492 3.02 -16.01 -9.73
N ALA A 493 1.88 -16.32 -9.13
CA ALA A 493 0.77 -15.39 -8.95
C ALA A 493 1.11 -14.29 -7.93
N ALA A 494 1.82 -14.62 -6.84
CA ALA A 494 2.29 -13.63 -5.88
C ALA A 494 3.34 -12.67 -6.49
N PHE A 495 4.22 -13.15 -7.38
CA PHE A 495 5.21 -12.30 -8.06
C PHE A 495 4.59 -11.33 -9.06
N CYS A 496 3.39 -11.61 -9.59
CA CYS A 496 2.65 -10.63 -10.38
C CYS A 496 2.36 -9.33 -9.59
N HIS A 497 2.37 -9.41 -8.25
CA HIS A 497 2.20 -8.26 -7.35
C HIS A 497 3.41 -7.33 -7.23
N HIS A 498 4.54 -7.62 -7.88
CA HIS A 498 5.68 -6.71 -7.85
C HIS A 498 5.34 -5.38 -8.55
N PHE A 499 5.77 -4.28 -7.95
CA PHE A 499 5.45 -2.93 -8.43
C PHE A 499 5.99 -2.70 -9.86
N GLU A 500 7.18 -3.22 -10.14
CA GLU A 500 7.85 -3.17 -11.44
C GLU A 500 7.01 -3.84 -12.54
N ASN A 501 6.31 -4.94 -12.22
CA ASN A 501 5.40 -5.59 -13.17
C ASN A 501 4.22 -4.67 -13.51
N TYR A 502 3.64 -3.98 -12.52
CA TYR A 502 2.57 -3.01 -12.79
C TYR A 502 3.05 -1.83 -13.63
N THR A 503 4.25 -1.32 -13.37
CA THR A 503 4.81 -0.23 -14.18
C THR A 503 5.01 -0.67 -15.62
N ALA A 504 5.64 -1.83 -15.82
CA ALA A 504 5.86 -2.38 -17.14
C ALA A 504 4.55 -2.67 -17.90
N LEU A 505 3.59 -3.34 -17.26
CA LEU A 505 2.31 -3.66 -17.90
C LEU A 505 1.52 -2.39 -18.26
N MET A 506 1.56 -1.35 -17.41
CA MET A 506 0.92 -0.07 -17.68
C MET A 506 1.61 0.71 -18.81
N GLU A 507 2.93 0.61 -18.96
CA GLU A 507 3.64 1.27 -20.06
C GLU A 507 3.49 0.51 -21.38
N TYR A 508 3.33 -0.80 -21.33
CA TYR A 508 3.16 -1.66 -22.49
C TYR A 508 1.73 -1.62 -23.06
N TYR A 509 0.73 -1.84 -22.21
CA TYR A 509 -0.67 -1.93 -22.65
C TYR A 509 -1.33 -0.55 -22.74
N ALA A 510 -1.83 -0.22 -23.92
CA ALA A 510 -2.61 1.01 -24.11
C ALA A 510 -3.96 0.94 -23.37
N PRO A 511 -4.61 2.07 -23.05
CA PRO A 511 -5.90 2.07 -22.34
C PRO A 511 -7.03 1.26 -22.99
N SER A 512 -6.98 1.10 -24.31
CA SER A 512 -7.92 0.28 -25.11
C SER A 512 -7.72 -1.22 -24.95
N GLU A 513 -6.59 -1.62 -24.38
CA GLU A 513 -6.18 -3.01 -24.19
C GLU A 513 -6.47 -3.53 -22.79
N HIS A 514 -6.86 -2.64 -21.87
CA HIS A 514 -7.34 -3.03 -20.56
C HIS A 514 -8.68 -3.77 -20.71
N CYS A 515 -8.94 -4.73 -19.82
CA CYS A 515 -10.10 -5.61 -19.88
C CYS A 515 -11.09 -5.31 -18.73
N MET A 516 -12.37 -5.62 -18.96
CA MET A 516 -13.45 -5.53 -17.95
C MET A 516 -13.37 -6.66 -16.92
N GLU A 517 -12.68 -7.75 -17.24
CA GLU A 517 -12.43 -8.89 -16.36
C GLU A 517 -10.99 -9.36 -16.54
N ALA A 518 -10.49 -10.18 -15.62
CA ALA A 518 -9.16 -10.76 -15.72
C ALA A 518 -9.07 -11.70 -16.93
N THR A 519 -8.00 -11.61 -17.71
CA THR A 519 -7.86 -12.35 -18.98
C THR A 519 -6.42 -12.77 -19.26
N THR A 520 -6.28 -13.80 -20.11
CA THR A 520 -5.01 -14.22 -20.70
C THR A 520 -5.06 -14.09 -22.22
N ARG A 521 -4.07 -13.39 -22.79
CA ARG A 521 -3.82 -13.37 -24.23
C ARG A 521 -3.00 -14.59 -24.64
N THR A 522 -3.34 -15.19 -25.78
CA THR A 522 -2.71 -16.41 -26.30
C THR A 522 -1.99 -16.17 -27.62
#